data_AF-A0A4Q3CQG0-F1
#
_entry.id   AF-A0A4Q3CQG0-F1
#
_cell.length_a   1.000
_cell.length_b   1.000
_cell.length_c   1.000
_cell.angle_alpha   90.00
_cell.angle_beta   90.00
_cell.angle_gamma   90.00
#
_symmetry.space_group_name_H-M   'P 1'
#
loop_
_entity.id
_entity.type
_entity.pdbx_description
1 polymer ?
#
loop_
_entity_poly.entity_id
_entity_poly.type
_entity_poly.pdbx_seq_one_letter_code
_entity_poly.pdbx_strand_id
1 'polypeptide(L)'
;ADPSAAWRGTAVHEVLEQWAKRDDCRPDKLRERALAMLADERTHPMMRALWQPRLMEAIDWIVAESAAQAETGRRVLGVEQDGQIEFAGVTLKGKFDRIDRLPDGTLAVVDYKTGQPPSAKAVRAGYSLQLGLLGLIAEEGGFSGISGNARGFEYWSLARKNGTFGYVDSPVSPKKRDPIPADEFVSIAGGNFHEAVQDWLTGGRAFTAKLVPEYAPYAEYDQLMRRDEWYGRD
;
A
#
# COMPACT_ATOMS: atom_id res chain seq x y z
N ALA A 1 8.71 -5.35 -24.57
CA ALA A 1 7.41 -5.12 -23.89
C ALA A 1 7.45 -3.70 -23.32
N ASP A 2 6.45 -2.88 -23.60
CA ASP A 2 6.37 -1.55 -22.98
C ASP A 2 6.20 -1.72 -21.46
N PRO A 3 6.92 -0.94 -20.63
CA PRO A 3 6.76 -1.04 -19.20
C PRO A 3 5.31 -0.75 -18.75
N SER A 4 4.69 -1.75 -18.15
CA SER A 4 3.32 -1.65 -17.64
C SER A 4 3.24 -0.71 -16.43
N ALA A 5 2.02 -0.34 -16.01
CA ALA A 5 1.82 0.34 -14.73
C ALA A 5 2.37 -0.46 -13.53
N ALA A 6 2.28 -1.79 -13.60
CA ALA A 6 2.79 -2.69 -12.56
C ALA A 6 4.33 -2.63 -12.45
N TRP A 7 5.04 -2.69 -13.58
CA TRP A 7 6.51 -2.58 -13.58
C TRP A 7 6.98 -1.26 -12.95
N ARG A 8 6.30 -0.15 -13.28
CA ARG A 8 6.60 1.18 -12.69
C ARG A 8 6.41 1.18 -11.18
N GLY A 9 5.36 0.51 -10.69
CA GLY A 9 5.14 0.29 -9.26
C GLY A 9 6.33 -0.41 -8.62
N THR A 10 6.66 -1.61 -9.09
CA THR A 10 7.74 -2.42 -8.52
C THR A 10 9.08 -1.70 -8.51
N ALA A 11 9.44 -1.00 -9.59
CA ALA A 11 10.71 -0.28 -9.68
C ALA A 11 10.81 0.86 -8.66
N VAL A 12 9.71 1.59 -8.41
CA VAL A 12 9.68 2.65 -7.39
C VAL A 12 9.82 2.08 -5.98
N HIS A 13 9.14 0.97 -5.67
CA HIS A 13 9.28 0.31 -4.36
C HIS A 13 10.72 -0.16 -4.14
N GLU A 14 11.36 -0.76 -5.16
CA GLU A 14 12.76 -1.17 -5.06
C GLU A 14 13.70 0.01 -4.79
N VAL A 15 13.48 1.17 -5.43
CA VAL A 15 14.26 2.38 -5.15
C VAL A 15 14.10 2.84 -3.69
N LEU A 16 12.87 2.83 -3.18
CA LEU A 16 12.57 3.23 -1.80
C LEU A 16 13.12 2.23 -0.78
N GLU A 17 13.04 0.93 -1.07
CA GLU A 17 13.64 -0.14 -0.29
C GLU A 17 15.15 0.07 -0.15
N GLN A 18 15.84 0.26 -1.28
CA GLN A 18 17.30 0.42 -1.28
C GLN A 18 17.71 1.73 -0.60
N TRP A 19 16.92 2.79 -0.75
CA TRP A 19 17.15 4.06 -0.04
C TRP A 19 17.15 3.86 1.48
N ALA A 20 16.16 3.13 2.00
CA ALA A 20 16.11 2.83 3.41
C ALA A 20 17.20 1.84 3.86
N LYS A 21 17.38 0.71 3.16
CA LYS A 21 18.32 -0.35 3.56
C LYS A 21 19.80 0.01 3.41
N ARG A 22 20.14 0.88 2.46
CA ARG A 22 21.55 1.18 2.10
C ARG A 22 21.99 2.58 2.48
N ASP A 23 21.06 3.53 2.56
CA ASP A 23 21.39 4.94 2.84
C ASP A 23 20.77 5.48 4.12
N ASP A 24 20.11 4.64 4.93
CA ASP A 24 19.45 5.06 6.17
C ASP A 24 18.49 6.23 5.95
N CYS A 25 17.73 6.16 4.86
CA CYS A 25 16.79 7.21 4.45
C CYS A 25 17.41 8.61 4.29
N ARG A 26 18.70 8.70 3.97
CA ARG A 26 19.38 10.00 3.75
C ARG A 26 18.71 10.82 2.63
N PRO A 27 18.28 12.06 2.90
CA PRO A 27 17.60 12.92 1.93
C PRO A 27 18.31 13.07 0.59
N ASP A 28 19.64 13.18 0.60
CA ASP A 28 20.46 13.42 -0.59
C ASP A 28 20.59 12.18 -1.52
N LYS A 29 20.16 11.01 -1.07
CA LYS A 29 20.37 9.73 -1.78
C LYS A 29 19.18 9.23 -2.58
N LEU A 30 17.94 9.56 -2.19
CA LEU A 30 16.77 9.01 -2.89
C LEU A 30 16.70 9.48 -4.35
N ARG A 31 17.01 10.75 -4.60
CA ARG A 31 17.03 11.32 -5.96
C ARG A 31 18.08 10.65 -6.85
N GLU A 32 19.27 10.39 -6.31
CA GLU A 32 20.35 9.66 -7.02
C GLU A 32 19.88 8.27 -7.45
N ARG A 33 19.24 7.52 -6.56
CA ARG A 33 18.69 6.19 -6.87
C ARG A 33 17.60 6.23 -7.93
N ALA A 34 16.67 7.17 -7.82
CA ALA A 34 15.59 7.31 -8.77
C ALA A 34 16.10 7.67 -10.18
N LEU A 35 17.14 8.50 -10.28
CA LEU A 35 17.81 8.79 -11.55
C LEU A 35 18.55 7.57 -12.12
N ALA A 36 19.25 6.80 -11.27
CA ALA A 36 19.92 5.57 -11.69
C ALA A 36 18.93 4.51 -12.21
N MET A 37 17.79 4.33 -11.53
CA MET A 37 16.70 3.46 -11.98
C MET A 37 16.15 3.91 -13.34
N LEU A 38 15.94 5.22 -13.55
CA LEU A 38 15.50 5.74 -14.83
C LEU A 38 16.54 5.58 -15.94
N ALA A 39 17.84 5.56 -15.60
CA ALA A 39 18.92 5.40 -16.56
C ALA A 39 18.98 4.00 -17.18
N ASP A 40 18.39 2.99 -16.51
CA ASP A 40 18.36 1.59 -16.94
C ASP A 40 17.86 1.44 -18.39
N GLU A 41 18.67 0.80 -19.23
CA GLU A 41 18.44 0.59 -20.67
C GLU A 41 17.16 -0.21 -20.96
N ARG A 42 16.67 -0.98 -19.99
CA ARG A 42 15.37 -1.69 -20.08
C ARG A 42 14.18 -0.73 -20.11
N THR A 43 14.38 0.54 -19.74
CA THR A 43 13.33 1.57 -19.76
C THR A 43 13.29 2.27 -21.13
N HIS A 44 12.17 2.10 -21.85
CA HIS A 44 11.97 2.73 -23.16
C HIS A 44 12.19 4.27 -23.09
N PRO A 45 13.02 4.88 -23.99
CA PRO A 45 13.43 6.29 -23.89
C PRO A 45 12.27 7.29 -23.80
N MET A 46 11.20 7.08 -24.59
CA MET A 46 10.01 7.96 -24.55
C MET A 46 9.29 7.91 -23.19
N MET A 47 9.17 6.71 -22.60
CA MET A 47 8.51 6.55 -21.31
C MET A 47 9.32 7.19 -20.18
N ARG A 48 10.64 7.05 -20.24
CA ARG A 48 11.58 7.73 -19.33
C ARG A 48 11.38 9.24 -19.38
N ALA A 49 11.37 9.83 -20.58
CA ALA A 49 11.20 11.28 -20.75
C ALA A 49 9.85 11.80 -20.22
N LEU A 50 8.76 11.05 -20.43
CA LEU A 50 7.43 11.44 -19.94
C LEU A 50 7.27 11.27 -18.42
N TRP A 51 7.96 10.30 -17.82
CA TRP A 51 7.80 9.95 -16.42
C TRP A 51 8.78 10.66 -15.50
N GLN A 52 10.02 10.85 -15.94
CA GLN A 52 11.10 11.39 -15.13
C GLN A 52 10.73 12.68 -14.40
N PRO A 53 10.16 13.73 -15.03
CA PRO A 53 9.82 14.96 -14.31
C PRO A 53 8.83 14.73 -13.16
N ARG A 54 7.81 13.90 -13.41
CA ARG A 54 6.75 13.58 -12.43
C ARG A 54 7.29 12.74 -11.28
N LEU A 55 8.13 11.77 -11.59
CA LEU A 55 8.79 10.95 -10.58
C LEU A 55 9.72 11.79 -9.72
N MET A 56 10.55 12.64 -10.32
CA MET A 56 11.48 13.49 -9.57
C MET A 56 10.74 14.43 -8.62
N GLU A 57 9.63 15.04 -9.07
CA GLU A 57 8.81 15.89 -8.20
C GLU A 57 8.21 15.09 -7.01
N ALA A 58 7.69 13.89 -7.26
CA ALA A 58 7.20 13.01 -6.20
C ALA A 58 8.32 12.55 -5.24
N ILE A 59 9.52 12.27 -5.75
CA ILE A 59 10.68 11.86 -4.95
C ILE A 59 11.14 13.02 -4.06
N ASP A 60 11.24 14.23 -4.62
CA ASP A 60 11.57 15.43 -3.85
C ASP A 60 10.53 15.66 -2.73
N TRP A 61 9.25 15.40 -3.00
CA TRP A 61 8.19 15.43 -1.98
C TRP A 61 8.39 14.37 -0.88
N ILE A 62 8.70 13.10 -1.23
CA ILE A 62 8.96 12.04 -0.24
C ILE A 62 10.12 12.42 0.68
N VAL A 63 11.19 12.98 0.12
CA VAL A 63 12.35 13.44 0.88
C VAL A 63 11.95 14.54 1.87
N ALA A 64 11.23 15.56 1.39
CA ALA A 64 10.79 16.67 2.23
C ALA A 64 9.84 16.21 3.34
N GLU A 65 8.85 15.37 3.02
CA GLU A 65 7.90 14.83 3.99
C GLU A 65 8.59 13.94 5.02
N SER A 66 9.50 13.06 4.60
CA SER A 66 10.25 12.19 5.53
C SER A 66 11.12 12.99 6.48
N ALA A 67 11.78 14.05 5.99
CA ALA A 67 12.59 14.95 6.83
C ALA A 67 11.71 15.69 7.85
N ALA A 68 10.60 16.29 7.41
CA ALA A 68 9.66 17.00 8.28
C ALA A 68 9.08 16.10 9.37
N GLN A 69 8.75 14.84 9.03
CA GLN A 69 8.25 13.89 10.03
C GLN A 69 9.33 13.42 10.99
N ALA A 70 10.57 13.25 10.55
CA ALA A 70 11.68 12.90 11.43
C ALA A 70 11.91 13.99 12.52
N GLU A 71 11.74 15.27 12.16
CA GLU A 71 11.82 16.39 13.11
C GLU A 71 10.76 16.32 14.23
N THR A 72 9.63 15.64 13.99
CA THR A 72 8.59 15.43 15.02
C THR A 72 8.92 14.31 16.01
N GLY A 73 10.00 13.56 15.79
CA GLY A 73 10.38 12.38 16.57
C GLY A 73 9.89 11.05 15.98
N ARG A 74 9.31 11.06 14.77
CA ARG A 74 8.98 9.83 14.03
C ARG A 74 10.27 9.13 13.61
N ARG A 75 10.33 7.80 13.77
CA ARG A 75 11.51 7.00 13.42
C ARG A 75 11.13 5.78 12.59
N VAL A 76 11.85 5.54 11.49
CA VAL A 76 11.69 4.28 10.73
C VAL A 76 12.19 3.10 11.57
N LEU A 77 11.36 2.07 11.74
CA LEU A 77 11.72 0.84 12.46
C LEU A 77 12.15 -0.28 11.53
N GLY A 78 11.52 -0.36 10.35
CA GLY A 78 11.83 -1.37 9.36
C GLY A 78 11.23 -1.02 8.00
N VAL A 79 11.75 -1.68 6.97
CA VAL A 79 11.26 -1.60 5.59
C VAL A 79 11.30 -2.97 4.94
N GLU A 80 10.31 -3.28 4.10
CA GLU A 80 10.31 -4.44 3.21
C GLU A 80 10.64 -5.75 3.94
N GLN A 81 10.03 -5.95 5.10
CA GLN A 81 10.18 -7.13 5.93
C GLN A 81 8.91 -7.96 5.89
N ASP A 82 9.08 -9.26 5.71
CA ASP A 82 8.00 -10.24 5.78
C ASP A 82 7.67 -10.61 7.24
N GLY A 83 6.45 -11.05 7.45
CA GLY A 83 5.97 -11.55 8.72
C GLY A 83 4.71 -12.37 8.57
N GLN A 84 4.36 -13.08 9.63
CA GLN A 84 3.18 -13.94 9.64
C GLN A 84 2.64 -14.16 11.04
N ILE A 85 1.35 -14.44 11.10
CA ILE A 85 0.63 -14.88 12.30
C ILE A 85 -0.36 -15.99 11.94
N GLU A 86 -0.80 -16.75 12.93
CA GLU A 86 -1.98 -17.60 12.80
C GLU A 86 -3.22 -16.78 13.18
N PHE A 87 -4.16 -16.62 12.25
CA PHE A 87 -5.37 -15.83 12.46
C PHE A 87 -6.55 -16.43 11.71
N ALA A 88 -7.72 -16.49 12.35
CA ALA A 88 -8.93 -17.08 11.77
C ALA A 88 -8.78 -18.53 11.26
N GLY A 89 -7.86 -19.31 11.87
CA GLY A 89 -7.60 -20.69 11.47
C GLY A 89 -6.74 -20.86 10.20
N VAL A 90 -6.12 -19.77 9.71
CA VAL A 90 -5.19 -19.78 8.59
C VAL A 90 -3.91 -19.01 8.93
N THR A 91 -2.82 -19.30 8.20
CA THR A 91 -1.62 -18.47 8.27
C THR A 91 -1.81 -17.18 7.47
N LEU A 92 -1.90 -16.04 8.15
CA LEU A 92 -1.90 -14.72 7.54
C LEU A 92 -0.45 -14.25 7.38
N LYS A 93 -0.01 -14.10 6.13
CA LYS A 93 1.33 -13.57 5.79
C LYS A 93 1.23 -12.21 5.14
N GLY A 94 2.22 -11.36 5.38
CA GLY A 94 2.30 -10.06 4.75
C GLY A 94 3.73 -9.53 4.71
N LYS A 95 3.96 -8.62 3.77
CA LYS A 95 5.16 -7.79 3.68
C LYS A 95 4.71 -6.34 3.71
N PHE A 96 5.31 -5.54 4.58
CA PHE A 96 5.04 -4.10 4.62
C PHE A 96 6.12 -3.34 3.84
N ASP A 97 5.78 -2.19 3.27
CA ASP A 97 6.78 -1.32 2.65
C ASP A 97 7.62 -0.62 3.72
N ARG A 98 6.97 0.04 4.68
CA ARG A 98 7.63 0.71 5.81
C ARG A 98 6.77 0.70 7.07
N ILE A 99 7.40 0.46 8.22
CA ILE A 99 6.81 0.68 9.55
C ILE A 99 7.65 1.69 10.31
N ASP A 100 6.97 2.69 10.87
CA ASP A 100 7.57 3.75 11.67
C ASP A 100 7.07 3.70 13.11
N ARG A 101 7.91 4.15 14.05
CA ARG A 101 7.54 4.53 15.41
C ARG A 101 7.11 5.98 15.40
N LEU A 102 5.91 6.26 15.88
CA LEU A 102 5.40 7.60 16.11
C LEU A 102 5.93 8.17 17.44
N PRO A 103 5.90 9.51 17.63
CA PRO A 103 6.44 10.15 18.84
C PRO A 103 5.76 9.70 20.14
N ASP A 104 4.51 9.26 20.06
CA ASP A 104 3.73 8.73 21.19
C ASP A 104 4.02 7.23 21.48
N GLY A 105 4.93 6.62 20.73
CA GLY A 105 5.31 5.22 20.87
C GLY A 105 4.47 4.24 20.04
N THR A 106 3.38 4.68 19.42
CA THR A 106 2.55 3.84 18.53
C THR A 106 3.25 3.60 17.19
N LEU A 107 2.70 2.69 16.38
CA LEU A 107 3.21 2.36 15.06
C LEU A 107 2.43 3.09 13.97
N ALA A 108 3.15 3.49 12.92
CA ALA A 108 2.56 3.86 11.64
C ALA A 108 2.93 2.83 10.57
N VAL A 109 1.93 2.26 9.92
CA VAL A 109 2.08 1.39 8.75
C VAL A 109 1.97 2.26 7.50
N VAL A 110 3.03 2.25 6.70
CA VAL A 110 3.15 3.06 5.49
C VAL A 110 3.21 2.16 4.27
N ASP A 111 2.41 2.51 3.27
CA ASP A 111 2.41 1.87 1.96
C ASP A 111 2.60 2.94 0.88
N TYR A 112 3.56 2.72 -0.02
CA TYR A 112 3.83 3.60 -1.14
C TYR A 112 2.92 3.25 -2.31
N LYS A 113 2.36 4.26 -2.96
CA LYS A 113 1.50 4.08 -4.14
C LYS A 113 1.98 4.95 -5.29
N THR A 114 2.21 4.36 -6.45
CA THR A 114 2.47 5.14 -7.69
C THR A 114 1.20 5.76 -8.28
N GLY A 115 0.02 5.35 -7.79
CA GLY A 115 -1.29 5.85 -8.21
C GLY A 115 -2.14 6.33 -7.03
N GLN A 116 -3.45 6.46 -7.28
CA GLN A 116 -4.41 6.91 -6.27
C GLN A 116 -4.58 5.86 -5.17
N PRO A 117 -4.56 6.27 -3.88
CA PRO A 117 -4.91 5.40 -2.77
C PRO A 117 -6.36 4.89 -2.85
N PRO A 118 -6.66 3.75 -2.21
CA PRO A 118 -8.02 3.27 -2.02
C PRO A 118 -8.92 4.30 -1.31
N SER A 119 -10.20 4.34 -1.67
CA SER A 119 -11.15 5.21 -0.97
C SER A 119 -11.51 4.67 0.42
N ALA A 120 -11.82 5.55 1.38
CA ALA A 120 -12.27 5.13 2.71
C ALA A 120 -13.54 4.25 2.67
N LYS A 121 -14.41 4.47 1.66
CA LYS A 121 -15.59 3.61 1.42
C LYS A 121 -15.18 2.18 1.04
N ALA A 122 -14.20 2.02 0.15
CA ALA A 122 -13.69 0.71 -0.25
C ALA A 122 -13.00 -0.02 0.92
N VAL A 123 -12.27 0.74 1.75
CA VAL A 123 -11.61 0.23 2.95
C VAL A 123 -12.64 -0.32 3.95
N ARG A 124 -13.69 0.44 4.30
CA ARG A 124 -14.75 -0.04 5.20
C ARG A 124 -15.50 -1.25 4.68
N ALA A 125 -15.77 -1.26 3.38
CA ALA A 125 -16.49 -2.35 2.76
C ALA A 125 -15.64 -3.62 2.57
N GLY A 126 -14.44 -3.67 3.17
CA GLY A 126 -13.59 -4.86 3.16
C GLY A 126 -12.76 -5.06 1.90
N TYR A 127 -12.78 -4.12 0.95
CA TYR A 127 -12.08 -4.27 -0.35
C TYR A 127 -10.62 -3.78 -0.32
N SER A 128 -10.20 -3.10 0.75
CA SER A 128 -8.84 -2.59 0.88
C SER A 128 -8.33 -2.74 2.31
N LEU A 129 -8.06 -3.99 2.69
CA LEU A 129 -7.66 -4.37 4.04
C LEU A 129 -6.14 -4.35 4.29
N GLN A 130 -5.33 -4.09 3.26
CA GLN A 130 -3.88 -4.25 3.29
C GLN A 130 -3.22 -3.60 4.52
N LEU A 131 -3.39 -2.29 4.72
CA LEU A 131 -2.80 -1.57 5.85
C LEU A 131 -3.30 -2.08 7.21
N GLY A 132 -4.59 -2.44 7.32
CA GLY A 132 -5.16 -2.93 8.57
C GLY A 132 -4.67 -4.34 8.94
N LEU A 133 -4.51 -5.23 7.95
CA LEU A 133 -3.97 -6.58 8.16
C LEU A 133 -2.46 -6.55 8.44
N LEU A 134 -1.71 -5.64 7.83
CA LEU A 134 -0.32 -5.40 8.22
C LEU A 134 -0.25 -4.85 9.65
N GLY A 135 -1.16 -3.96 10.04
CA GLY A 135 -1.32 -3.51 11.42
C GLY A 135 -1.58 -4.68 12.37
N LEU A 136 -2.49 -5.59 12.02
CA LEU A 136 -2.79 -6.80 12.79
C LEU A 136 -1.55 -7.69 12.99
N ILE A 137 -0.81 -7.97 11.92
CA ILE A 137 0.43 -8.76 12.01
C ILE A 137 1.44 -8.06 12.93
N ALA A 138 1.55 -6.73 12.88
CA ALA A 138 2.46 -5.96 13.74
C ALA A 138 2.03 -5.98 15.22
N GLU A 139 0.74 -5.81 15.52
CA GLU A 139 0.21 -5.82 16.88
C GLU A 139 0.35 -7.20 17.54
N GLU A 140 0.18 -8.27 16.77
CA GLU A 140 0.33 -9.67 17.20
C GLU A 140 1.79 -10.17 17.19
N GLY A 141 2.76 -9.30 16.90
CA GLY A 141 4.19 -9.63 16.95
C GLY A 141 4.71 -10.51 15.81
N GLY A 142 4.00 -10.56 14.68
CA GLY A 142 4.37 -11.35 13.51
C GLY A 142 5.55 -10.78 12.70
N PHE A 143 5.98 -9.56 12.99
CA PHE A 143 7.17 -8.94 12.39
C PHE A 143 8.32 -8.89 13.40
N SER A 144 9.45 -9.53 13.07
CA SER A 144 10.68 -9.47 13.87
C SER A 144 11.11 -8.03 14.16
N GLY A 145 11.37 -7.72 15.44
CA GLY A 145 11.87 -6.41 15.88
C GLY A 145 10.82 -5.29 15.91
N ILE A 146 9.57 -5.56 15.56
CA ILE A 146 8.47 -4.59 15.58
C ILE A 146 7.48 -5.00 16.67
N SER A 147 7.11 -4.04 17.52
CA SER A 147 6.11 -4.24 18.56
C SER A 147 5.39 -2.92 18.87
N GLY A 148 4.13 -3.00 19.26
CA GLY A 148 3.31 -1.86 19.65
C GLY A 148 2.00 -1.77 18.88
N ASN A 149 1.15 -0.85 19.31
CA ASN A 149 -0.16 -0.61 18.74
C ASN A 149 -0.06 0.18 17.43
N ALA A 150 -0.70 -0.27 16.36
CA ALA A 150 -0.77 0.43 15.08
C ALA A 150 -1.87 1.49 15.11
N ARG A 151 -1.50 2.76 14.96
CA ARG A 151 -2.42 3.90 14.98
C ARG A 151 -2.24 4.83 13.78
N GLY A 152 -1.09 4.82 13.13
CA GLY A 152 -0.88 5.46 11.84
C GLY A 152 -1.10 4.47 10.70
N PHE A 153 -1.92 4.85 9.72
CA PHE A 153 -2.12 4.06 8.50
C PHE A 153 -2.07 5.01 7.32
N GLU A 154 -1.03 4.91 6.50
CA GLU A 154 -0.68 5.96 5.55
C GLU A 154 -0.39 5.39 4.16
N TYR A 155 -1.08 5.92 3.16
CA TYR A 155 -0.74 5.76 1.77
C TYR A 155 0.08 6.97 1.31
N TRP A 156 1.34 6.74 1.00
CA TRP A 156 2.24 7.75 0.43
C TRP A 156 2.16 7.66 -1.09
N SER A 157 1.28 8.50 -1.65
CA SER A 157 1.01 8.48 -3.08
C SER A 157 1.94 9.41 -3.84
N LEU A 158 2.57 8.89 -4.89
CA LEU A 158 3.32 9.66 -5.87
C LEU A 158 2.40 10.29 -6.94
N ALA A 159 1.08 10.13 -6.83
CA ALA A 159 0.15 10.73 -7.77
C ALA A 159 0.02 12.25 -7.55
N ARG A 160 -0.58 12.92 -8.53
CA ARG A 160 -0.83 14.36 -8.47
C ARG A 160 -2.05 14.68 -7.62
N LYS A 161 -1.94 15.68 -6.74
CA LYS A 161 -3.04 16.23 -5.95
C LYS A 161 -2.84 17.75 -5.78
N ASN A 162 -3.89 18.53 -6.00
CA ASN A 162 -3.85 20.00 -5.85
C ASN A 162 -2.70 20.70 -6.60
N GLY A 163 -2.31 20.18 -7.76
CA GLY A 163 -1.29 20.79 -8.62
C GLY A 163 0.12 20.22 -8.44
N THR A 164 0.42 19.58 -7.31
CA THR A 164 1.75 18.99 -6.98
C THR A 164 1.72 17.46 -7.02
N PHE A 165 2.87 16.84 -7.24
CA PHE A 165 3.05 15.39 -7.07
C PHE A 165 3.46 15.05 -5.64
N GLY A 166 2.95 13.94 -5.12
CA GLY A 166 3.23 13.53 -3.74
C GLY A 166 2.15 14.00 -2.76
N TYR A 167 1.61 13.08 -1.97
CA TYR A 167 0.78 13.39 -0.79
C TYR A 167 0.61 12.14 0.09
N VAL A 168 0.31 12.37 1.38
CA VAL A 168 -0.19 11.33 2.28
C VAL A 168 -1.73 11.32 2.24
N ASP A 169 -2.32 10.16 2.08
CA ASP A 169 -3.72 9.90 2.43
C ASP A 169 -3.79 8.85 3.54
N SER A 170 -4.75 8.96 4.44
CA SER A 170 -4.91 8.01 5.53
C SER A 170 -6.38 7.63 5.69
N PRO A 171 -6.76 6.34 5.69
CA PRO A 171 -8.14 5.91 5.90
C PRO A 171 -8.66 6.31 7.29
N VAL A 172 -7.76 6.53 8.26
CA VAL A 172 -8.09 6.90 9.63
C VAL A 172 -7.95 8.41 9.90
N SER A 173 -7.80 9.22 8.84
CA SER A 173 -7.69 10.67 9.01
C SER A 173 -9.01 11.25 9.56
N PRO A 174 -8.97 12.02 10.67
CA PRO A 174 -10.17 12.63 11.26
C PRO A 174 -10.77 13.73 10.36
N LYS A 175 -10.05 14.17 9.33
CA LYS A 175 -10.52 15.18 8.36
C LYS A 175 -11.44 14.61 7.29
N LYS A 176 -11.58 13.28 7.19
CA LYS A 176 -12.51 12.67 6.22
C LYS A 176 -13.95 12.87 6.71
N ARG A 177 -14.90 13.00 5.77
CA ARG A 177 -16.34 13.21 6.03
C ARG A 177 -16.93 12.17 7.00
N ASP A 178 -16.41 10.97 6.92
CA ASP A 178 -16.72 9.84 7.78
C ASP A 178 -15.35 9.19 8.01
N PRO A 179 -14.70 9.41 9.16
CA PRO A 179 -13.40 8.82 9.47
C PRO A 179 -13.57 7.41 10.03
N ILE A 180 -12.57 6.55 9.87
CA ILE A 180 -12.46 5.31 10.64
C ILE A 180 -11.59 5.63 11.86
N PRO A 181 -12.02 5.35 13.10
CA PRO A 181 -11.15 5.54 14.27
C PRO A 181 -9.87 4.72 14.14
N ALA A 182 -8.73 5.32 14.48
CA ALA A 182 -7.42 4.69 14.30
C ALA A 182 -7.25 3.41 15.14
N ASP A 183 -7.83 3.40 16.33
CA ASP A 183 -7.87 2.29 17.27
C ASP A 183 -8.84 1.17 16.88
N GLU A 184 -9.82 1.46 16.02
CA GLU A 184 -10.75 0.45 15.49
C GLU A 184 -10.28 -0.17 14.17
N PHE A 185 -9.35 0.47 13.47
CA PHE A 185 -9.02 0.10 12.09
C PHE A 185 -8.48 -1.33 11.94
N VAL A 186 -7.62 -1.77 12.87
CA VAL A 186 -7.08 -3.14 12.90
C VAL A 186 -8.21 -4.14 13.14
N SER A 187 -9.08 -3.89 14.13
CA SER A 187 -10.22 -4.75 14.45
C SER A 187 -11.21 -4.86 13.29
N ILE A 188 -11.49 -3.76 12.58
CA ILE A 188 -12.34 -3.77 11.38
C ILE A 188 -11.72 -4.62 10.27
N ALA A 189 -10.42 -4.45 10.02
CA ALA A 189 -9.73 -5.24 8.99
C ALA A 189 -9.66 -6.73 9.34
N GLY A 190 -9.35 -7.05 10.60
CA GLY A 190 -9.34 -8.41 11.12
C GLY A 190 -10.71 -9.07 11.06
N GLY A 191 -11.78 -8.34 11.42
CA GLY A 191 -13.16 -8.83 11.32
C GLY A 191 -13.59 -9.14 9.88
N ASN A 192 -13.34 -8.21 8.95
CA ASN A 192 -13.62 -8.41 7.53
C ASN A 192 -12.84 -9.60 6.95
N PHE A 193 -11.56 -9.75 7.31
CA PHE A 193 -10.76 -10.90 6.89
C PHE A 193 -11.26 -12.20 7.50
N HIS A 194 -11.61 -12.20 8.79
CA HIS A 194 -12.15 -13.37 9.48
C HIS A 194 -13.43 -13.88 8.81
N GLU A 195 -14.38 -12.99 8.52
CA GLU A 195 -15.61 -13.34 7.81
C GLU A 195 -15.31 -13.93 6.43
N ALA A 196 -14.40 -13.32 5.67
CA ALA A 196 -13.99 -13.81 4.36
C ALA A 196 -13.34 -15.21 4.42
N VAL A 197 -12.46 -15.45 5.40
CA VAL A 197 -11.83 -16.76 5.62
C VAL A 197 -12.88 -17.80 5.96
N GLN A 198 -13.79 -17.47 6.89
CA GLN A 198 -14.85 -18.37 7.33
C GLN A 198 -15.82 -18.72 6.22
N ASP A 199 -16.10 -17.79 5.30
CA ASP A 199 -16.97 -18.06 4.17
C ASP A 199 -16.28 -18.96 3.13
N TRP A 200 -15.10 -18.57 2.67
CA TRP A 200 -14.52 -19.10 1.43
C TRP A 200 -13.33 -20.04 1.58
N LEU A 201 -12.57 -19.94 2.67
CA LEU A 201 -11.35 -20.76 2.84
C LEU A 201 -11.57 -21.93 3.79
N THR A 202 -12.23 -21.68 4.93
CA THR A 202 -12.51 -22.70 5.95
C THR A 202 -13.98 -23.12 5.99
N GLY A 203 -14.85 -22.41 5.29
CA GLY A 203 -16.28 -22.72 5.18
C GLY A 203 -16.68 -23.32 3.83
N GLY A 204 -17.99 -23.26 3.57
CA GLY A 204 -18.61 -23.86 2.40
C GLY A 204 -19.25 -22.88 1.42
N ARG A 205 -19.02 -21.56 1.57
CA ARG A 205 -19.63 -20.57 0.67
C ARG A 205 -19.02 -20.70 -0.71
N ALA A 206 -19.86 -20.86 -1.73
CA ALA A 206 -19.40 -20.90 -3.11
C ALA A 206 -18.78 -19.55 -3.54
N PHE A 207 -17.75 -19.59 -4.38
CA PHE A 207 -17.18 -18.40 -5.01
C PHE A 207 -18.13 -17.87 -6.09
N THR A 208 -18.68 -16.67 -5.87
CA THR A 208 -19.50 -15.98 -6.87
C THR A 208 -18.61 -15.21 -7.83
N ALA A 209 -18.77 -15.46 -9.14
CA ALA A 209 -18.08 -14.69 -10.17
C ALA A 209 -18.43 -13.20 -10.05
N LYS A 210 -17.41 -12.33 -9.94
CA LYS A 210 -17.55 -10.88 -9.74
C LYS A 210 -18.58 -10.52 -8.67
N LEU A 211 -18.40 -11.03 -7.44
CA LEU A 211 -19.28 -10.76 -6.30
C LEU A 211 -19.65 -9.27 -6.19
N VAL A 212 -18.68 -8.37 -6.37
CA VAL A 212 -18.92 -6.92 -6.44
C VAL A 212 -18.18 -6.32 -7.63
N PRO A 213 -18.83 -6.22 -8.82
CA PRO A 213 -18.18 -5.83 -10.07
C PRO A 213 -17.51 -4.45 -10.03
N GLU A 214 -18.07 -3.51 -9.27
CA GLU A 214 -17.54 -2.15 -9.10
C GLU A 214 -16.11 -2.13 -8.51
N TYR A 215 -15.75 -3.14 -7.71
CA TYR A 215 -14.43 -3.28 -7.08
C TYR A 215 -13.56 -4.39 -7.72
N ALA A 216 -14.08 -5.07 -8.76
CA ALA A 216 -13.37 -6.11 -9.52
C ALA A 216 -13.27 -5.75 -11.02
N PRO A 217 -12.60 -4.62 -11.37
CA PRO A 217 -12.50 -4.17 -12.76
C PRO A 217 -11.58 -5.04 -13.62
N TYR A 218 -10.66 -5.79 -13.00
CA TYR A 218 -9.73 -6.65 -13.73
C TYR A 218 -10.39 -7.95 -14.19
N ALA A 219 -10.09 -8.27 -15.44
CA ALA A 219 -10.82 -9.22 -16.28
C ALA A 219 -9.93 -10.40 -16.71
N GLU A 220 -8.81 -10.67 -16.02
CA GLU A 220 -7.84 -11.69 -16.44
C GLU A 220 -8.46 -13.09 -16.53
N TYR A 221 -9.58 -13.32 -15.87
CA TYR A 221 -10.38 -14.55 -15.99
C TYR A 221 -11.81 -14.28 -16.48
N ASP A 222 -12.11 -13.07 -16.98
CA ASP A 222 -13.43 -12.76 -17.54
C ASP A 222 -13.76 -13.66 -18.73
N GLN A 223 -12.75 -14.09 -19.49
CA GLN A 223 -12.94 -15.03 -20.60
C GLN A 223 -13.29 -16.46 -20.16
N LEU A 224 -13.07 -16.82 -18.89
CA LEU A 224 -13.44 -18.13 -18.34
C LEU A 224 -14.86 -18.15 -17.79
N MET A 225 -15.41 -16.98 -17.49
CA MET A 225 -16.81 -16.85 -17.10
C MET A 225 -17.66 -16.73 -18.37
N ARG A 226 -18.77 -17.48 -18.42
CA ARG A 226 -19.73 -17.47 -19.55
C ARG A 226 -20.49 -16.14 -19.67
N ARG A 227 -19.91 -15.00 -19.26
CA ARG A 227 -20.57 -13.68 -19.24
C ARG A 227 -21.11 -13.34 -20.61
N ASP A 228 -20.33 -13.53 -21.66
CA ASP A 228 -20.72 -13.19 -23.03
C ASP A 228 -21.85 -14.07 -23.58
N GLU A 229 -22.05 -15.28 -23.02
CA GLU A 229 -23.18 -16.15 -23.37
C GLU A 229 -24.50 -15.71 -22.72
N TRP A 230 -24.43 -14.97 -21.60
CA TRP A 230 -25.62 -14.47 -20.88
C TRP A 230 -25.90 -12.98 -21.14
N TYR A 231 -24.88 -12.19 -21.51
CA TYR A 231 -25.02 -10.78 -21.91
C TYR A 231 -25.21 -10.60 -23.43
N GLY A 232 -25.50 -11.68 -24.16
CA GLY A 232 -25.78 -11.64 -25.58
C GLY A 232 -27.10 -10.91 -25.92
N ARG A 233 -26.94 -9.74 -26.57
CA ARG A 233 -27.90 -8.96 -27.37
C ARG A 233 -28.92 -8.11 -26.61
N ASP A 234 -28.57 -6.83 -26.45
CA ASP A 234 -29.37 -5.70 -26.94
C ASP A 234 -28.46 -4.77 -27.76
#